data_AF-A0A0F8ZHN4-F1
#
_entry.id   AF-A0A0F8ZHN4-F1
#
_cell.length_a   1.000
_cell.length_b   1.000
_cell.length_c   1.000
_cell.angle_alpha   90.00
_cell.angle_beta   90.00
_cell.angle_gamma   90.00
#
_symmetry.space_group_name_H-M   'P 1'
#
loop_
_entity.id
_entity.type
_entity.pdbx_description
1 polymer ?
#
loop_
_entity_poly.entity_id
_entity_poly.type
_entity_poly.pdbx_seq_one_letter_code
_entity_poly.pdbx_strand_id
1 'polypeptide(L)'
;MKPFSRKAEKKVRMNMAELKTFFVYELEDTGERKELSLSEKALIQYLNPEQVLVLVREDLRRIFIWKGAKSAVKKRFISSRVARDVQQELMKNSLYHRCKIVSVDQGDEVQEFLDAFNLESMDVKERLADVRYVRNSEKEEIKEKKRFPEEKEFRINEYITLKLIKGQTEIFIDEKPFHQCKYLLLNLTQKDFNKFDHIDSIDEAFEMYNKMDKNHERDHDLIDPESEFIGHCSNLQVWYENDYDLRILHSSLSIPLLKKMAFLGDKKAIIRLKESIATRIMSRNYNTIIFYLNEKYLKLFSNEELEVMFDEWLEKNVDFAFME
;
A
#
# COMPACT_ATOMS: atom_id res chain seq x y z
N MET A 1 -2.72 -44.56 71.32
CA MET A 1 -1.66 -43.93 70.50
C MET A 1 -2.04 -44.05 69.03
N LYS A 2 -2.54 -42.99 68.40
CA LYS A 2 -2.52 -42.86 66.93
C LYS A 2 -1.64 -41.67 66.59
N PRO A 3 -0.60 -41.85 65.75
CA PRO A 3 0.44 -40.85 65.55
C PRO A 3 0.00 -39.76 64.58
N PHE A 4 0.68 -38.64 64.74
CA PHE A 4 0.56 -37.38 64.02
C PHE A 4 0.35 -37.53 62.51
N SER A 5 -0.64 -36.78 62.05
CA SER A 5 -1.19 -36.81 60.70
C SER A 5 -0.25 -36.17 59.68
N ARG A 6 0.00 -36.89 58.58
CA ARG A 6 0.53 -36.40 57.28
C ARG A 6 -0.14 -35.11 56.78
N LYS A 7 -1.29 -34.71 57.33
CA LYS A 7 -1.93 -33.42 57.03
C LYS A 7 -1.13 -32.23 57.56
N ALA A 8 -0.35 -32.36 58.63
CA ALA A 8 0.49 -31.25 59.11
C ALA A 8 1.65 -30.99 58.13
N GLU A 9 2.34 -32.03 57.66
CA GLU A 9 3.39 -31.89 56.65
C GLU A 9 2.85 -31.43 55.29
N LYS A 10 1.63 -31.83 54.91
CA LYS A 10 0.99 -31.33 53.68
C LYS A 10 0.50 -29.89 53.82
N LYS A 11 0.08 -29.48 55.02
CA LYS A 11 -0.33 -28.09 55.33
C LYS A 11 0.88 -27.17 55.47
N VAL A 12 2.04 -27.69 55.89
CA VAL A 12 3.34 -26.99 55.88
C VAL A 12 3.91 -26.93 54.45
N ARG A 13 3.79 -27.98 53.63
CA ARG A 13 4.16 -27.94 52.20
C ARG A 13 3.24 -27.07 51.35
N MET A 14 1.97 -26.90 51.72
CA MET A 14 1.06 -25.93 51.10
C MET A 14 1.27 -24.49 51.60
N ASN A 15 2.12 -24.28 52.61
CA ASN A 15 2.52 -22.96 53.10
C ASN A 15 3.90 -22.51 52.57
N MET A 16 4.47 -23.24 51.60
CA MET A 16 5.85 -23.03 51.15
C MET A 16 6.01 -23.02 49.62
N ALA A 17 4.93 -22.68 48.92
CA ALA A 17 5.03 -22.02 47.63
C ALA A 17 4.32 -20.68 47.85
N GLU A 18 5.10 -19.63 48.16
CA GLU A 18 4.62 -18.28 47.94
C GLU A 18 4.03 -18.30 46.53
N LEU A 19 2.71 -18.12 46.41
CA LEU A 19 2.09 -17.83 45.12
C LEU A 19 2.82 -16.57 44.66
N LYS A 20 3.81 -16.74 43.79
CA LYS A 20 4.60 -15.64 43.25
C LYS A 20 3.62 -14.85 42.38
N THR A 21 2.96 -13.87 42.98
CA THR A 21 2.00 -12.98 42.31
C THR A 21 2.72 -11.83 41.62
N PHE A 22 4.05 -11.76 41.76
CA PHE A 22 4.92 -10.72 41.23
C PHE A 22 5.98 -11.30 40.30
N PHE A 23 6.00 -10.80 39.07
CA PHE A 23 7.01 -11.17 38.07
C PHE A 23 7.64 -9.93 37.47
N VAL A 24 8.94 -10.00 37.16
CA VAL A 24 9.68 -8.93 36.51
C VAL A 24 10.33 -9.48 35.26
N TYR A 25 10.11 -8.81 34.14
CA TYR A 25 10.78 -9.12 32.88
C TYR A 25 11.64 -7.94 32.45
N GLU A 26 12.91 -8.22 32.20
CA GLU A 26 13.83 -7.31 31.53
C GLU A 26 13.80 -7.55 30.02
N LEU A 27 13.95 -6.48 29.24
CA LEU A 27 13.86 -6.50 27.79
C LEU A 27 15.24 -6.35 27.16
N GLU A 28 15.58 -7.30 26.29
CA GLU A 28 16.76 -7.22 25.43
C GLU A 28 16.42 -6.47 24.12
N ASP A 29 17.44 -5.94 23.44
CA ASP A 29 17.29 -5.16 22.20
C ASP A 29 16.76 -5.97 21.00
N THR A 30 16.77 -7.29 21.12
CA THR A 30 16.21 -8.28 20.18
C THR A 30 14.71 -8.47 20.33
N GLY A 31 14.13 -8.01 21.45
CA GLY A 31 12.73 -8.25 21.82
C GLY A 31 12.48 -9.55 22.58
N GLU A 32 13.53 -10.28 22.93
CA GLU A 32 13.45 -11.37 23.90
C GLU A 32 13.27 -10.80 25.32
N ARG A 33 12.42 -11.47 26.11
CA ARG A 33 12.16 -11.12 27.52
C ARG A 33 12.91 -12.08 28.43
N LYS A 34 13.61 -11.55 29.43
CA LYS A 34 14.30 -12.32 30.44
C LYS A 34 13.59 -12.15 31.78
N GLU A 35 13.10 -13.24 32.37
CA GLU A 35 12.52 -13.18 33.72
C GLU A 35 13.62 -12.94 34.75
N LEU A 36 13.45 -11.91 35.57
CA LEU A 36 14.30 -11.64 36.72
C LEU A 36 13.63 -12.20 37.97
N SER A 37 14.35 -13.06 38.70
CA SER A 37 13.90 -13.56 40.00
C SER A 37 14.18 -12.50 41.08
N LEU A 38 13.29 -11.52 41.18
CA LEU A 38 13.40 -10.41 42.12
C LEU A 38 12.29 -10.47 43.17
N SER A 39 12.63 -10.06 44.40
CA SER A 39 11.63 -9.78 45.44
C SER A 39 11.14 -8.34 45.30
N GLU A 40 9.90 -8.07 45.70
CA GLU A 40 9.28 -6.74 45.62
C GLU A 40 10.11 -5.66 46.32
N LYS A 41 10.70 -5.98 47.48
CA LYS A 41 11.56 -5.06 48.25
C LYS A 41 12.88 -4.73 47.55
N ALA A 42 13.36 -5.62 46.68
CA ALA A 42 14.59 -5.40 45.92
C ALA A 42 14.33 -4.59 44.64
N LEU A 43 13.07 -4.43 44.21
CA LEU A 43 12.71 -3.78 42.94
C LEU A 43 13.38 -2.42 42.76
N ILE A 44 13.41 -1.61 43.83
CA ILE A 44 13.99 -0.26 43.79
C ILE A 44 15.45 -0.23 43.33
N GLN A 45 16.23 -1.29 43.60
CA GLN A 45 17.63 -1.40 43.20
C GLN A 45 17.80 -1.70 41.70
N TYR A 46 16.73 -2.15 41.05
CA TYR A 46 16.70 -2.53 39.64
C TYR A 46 15.96 -1.50 38.76
N LEU A 47 15.34 -0.48 39.34
CA LEU A 47 14.74 0.64 38.61
C LEU A 47 15.82 1.61 38.14
N ASN A 48 16.63 1.20 37.15
CA ASN A 48 17.73 1.99 36.59
C ASN A 48 17.26 2.85 35.40
N PRO A 49 17.60 4.16 35.35
CA PRO A 49 17.26 5.05 34.24
C PRO A 49 17.48 4.49 32.83
N GLU A 50 18.41 3.58 32.60
CA GLU A 50 18.70 3.02 31.27
C GLU A 50 17.83 1.82 30.87
N GLN A 51 17.04 1.27 31.79
CA GLN A 51 16.29 0.03 31.61
C GLN A 51 14.80 0.26 31.31
N VAL A 52 14.19 -0.76 30.71
CA VAL A 52 12.74 -0.89 30.58
C VAL A 52 12.34 -2.23 31.17
N LEU A 53 11.42 -2.22 32.12
CA LEU A 53 10.98 -3.42 32.83
C LEU A 53 9.47 -3.61 32.66
N VAL A 54 9.05 -4.86 32.51
CA VAL A 54 7.64 -5.24 32.55
C VAL A 54 7.38 -5.93 33.89
N LEU A 55 6.56 -5.31 34.72
CA LEU A 55 6.26 -5.72 36.08
C LEU A 55 4.83 -6.23 36.14
N VAL A 56 4.64 -7.50 36.46
CA VAL A 56 3.33 -8.14 36.55
C VAL A 56 2.94 -8.28 38.01
N ARG A 57 1.77 -7.75 38.36
CA ARG A 57 1.11 -7.94 39.65
C ARG A 57 -0.22 -8.64 39.43
N GLU A 58 -0.20 -9.96 39.57
CA GLU A 58 -1.38 -10.80 39.34
C GLU A 58 -2.49 -10.53 40.36
N ASP A 59 -2.09 -10.26 41.61
CA ASP A 59 -2.97 -9.87 42.73
C ASP A 59 -3.75 -8.59 42.44
N LEU A 60 -3.10 -7.61 41.79
CA LEU A 60 -3.71 -6.34 41.40
C LEU A 60 -4.33 -6.37 40.00
N ARG A 61 -4.13 -7.47 39.24
CA ARG A 61 -4.47 -7.56 37.81
C ARG A 61 -3.89 -6.38 37.02
N ARG A 62 -2.61 -6.09 37.26
CA ARG A 62 -1.89 -5.00 36.61
C ARG A 62 -0.60 -5.49 35.99
N ILE A 63 -0.29 -4.93 34.84
CA ILE A 63 1.01 -5.05 34.18
C ILE A 63 1.54 -3.63 34.05
N PHE A 64 2.59 -3.30 34.78
CA PHE A 64 3.26 -2.02 34.69
C PHE A 64 4.44 -2.12 33.72
N ILE A 65 4.53 -1.17 32.79
CA ILE A 65 5.70 -0.99 31.94
C ILE A 65 6.47 0.18 32.54
N TRP A 66 7.55 -0.13 33.26
CA TRP A 66 8.43 0.89 33.82
C TRP A 66 9.48 1.28 32.79
N LYS A 67 9.61 2.58 32.52
CA LYS A 67 10.53 3.15 31.52
C LYS A 67 11.48 4.11 32.20
N GLY A 68 12.75 3.73 32.27
CA GLY A 68 13.79 4.61 32.79
C GLY A 68 13.99 5.83 31.89
N ALA A 69 14.33 6.99 32.49
CA ALA A 69 14.46 8.26 31.78
C ALA A 69 15.54 8.26 30.69
N LYS A 70 16.55 7.39 30.81
CA LYS A 70 17.66 7.17 29.88
C LYS A 70 17.54 5.89 29.04
N SER A 71 16.41 5.19 29.09
CA SER A 71 16.21 3.97 28.31
C SER A 71 16.02 4.23 26.81
N ALA A 72 16.59 3.36 25.97
CA ALA A 72 16.53 3.49 24.52
C ALA A 72 15.08 3.43 23.99
N VAL A 73 14.75 4.30 23.02
CA VAL A 73 13.38 4.41 22.46
C VAL A 73 12.90 3.10 21.86
N LYS A 74 13.79 2.36 21.18
CA LYS A 74 13.48 1.02 20.65
C LYS A 74 12.98 0.06 21.74
N LYS A 75 13.62 0.03 22.92
CA LYS A 75 13.20 -0.80 24.06
C LYS A 75 11.83 -0.36 24.60
N ARG A 76 11.56 0.95 24.66
CA ARG A 76 10.25 1.49 25.07
C ARG A 76 9.12 1.06 24.12
N PHE A 77 9.36 1.04 22.81
CA PHE A 77 8.35 0.56 21.83
C PHE A 77 8.13 -0.96 21.93
N ILE A 78 9.20 -1.74 21.98
CA ILE A 78 9.13 -3.20 22.08
C ILE A 78 8.39 -3.62 23.37
N SER A 79 8.59 -2.91 24.47
CA SER A 79 7.93 -3.20 25.76
C SER A 79 6.41 -3.24 25.69
N SER A 80 5.80 -2.42 24.82
CA SER A 80 4.34 -2.41 24.64
C SER A 80 3.83 -3.66 23.92
N ARG A 81 4.64 -4.25 23.04
CA ARG A 81 4.34 -5.53 22.41
C ARG A 81 4.50 -6.66 23.42
N VAL A 82 5.63 -6.69 24.14
CA VAL A 82 5.91 -7.74 25.14
C VAL A 82 4.86 -7.75 26.26
N ALA A 83 4.42 -6.59 26.75
CA ALA A 83 3.37 -6.51 27.76
C ALA A 83 2.02 -7.05 27.25
N ARG A 84 1.70 -6.90 25.95
CA ARG A 84 0.51 -7.52 25.34
C ARG A 84 0.64 -9.03 25.23
N ASP A 85 1.81 -9.53 24.87
CA ASP A 85 2.06 -10.97 24.78
C ASP A 85 1.95 -11.61 26.18
N VAL A 86 2.53 -10.98 27.21
CA VAL A 86 2.36 -11.37 28.63
C VAL A 86 0.88 -11.34 29.03
N GLN A 87 0.15 -10.29 28.66
CA GLN A 87 -1.28 -10.17 28.95
C GLN A 87 -2.09 -11.34 28.33
N GLN A 88 -1.82 -11.69 27.07
CA GLN A 88 -2.48 -12.79 26.37
C GLN A 88 -2.19 -14.15 27.03
N GLU A 89 -0.97 -14.37 27.51
CA GLU A 89 -0.61 -15.58 28.26
C GLU A 89 -1.38 -15.68 29.57
N LEU A 90 -1.44 -14.59 30.33
CA LEU A 90 -2.20 -14.54 31.60
C LEU A 90 -3.71 -14.72 31.37
N MET A 91 -4.24 -14.25 30.24
CA MET A 91 -5.65 -14.41 29.87
C MET A 91 -6.07 -15.87 29.62
N LYS A 92 -5.12 -16.79 29.39
CA LYS A 92 -5.41 -18.24 29.29
C LYS A 92 -5.90 -18.83 30.61
N ASN A 93 -5.62 -18.16 31.73
CA ASN A 93 -6.13 -18.52 33.04
C ASN A 93 -7.33 -17.62 33.41
N SER A 94 -8.49 -18.22 33.69
CA SER A 94 -9.76 -17.53 33.94
C SER A 94 -9.68 -16.49 35.07
N LEU A 95 -8.75 -16.66 36.01
CA LEU A 95 -8.52 -15.75 37.14
C LEU A 95 -8.00 -14.35 36.74
N TYR A 96 -7.37 -14.22 35.55
CA TYR A 96 -6.60 -13.04 35.13
C TYR A 96 -7.06 -12.41 33.81
N HIS A 97 -8.28 -12.73 33.35
CA HIS A 97 -8.86 -12.30 32.06
C HIS A 97 -9.04 -10.77 31.87
N ARG A 98 -8.65 -9.92 32.84
CA ARG A 98 -8.81 -8.45 32.79
C ARG A 98 -7.55 -7.66 33.21
N CYS A 99 -6.35 -8.24 33.12
CA CYS A 99 -5.14 -7.50 33.48
C CYS A 99 -5.03 -6.22 32.64
N LYS A 100 -4.85 -5.06 33.29
CA LYS A 100 -4.69 -3.76 32.62
C LYS A 100 -3.21 -3.41 32.51
N ILE A 101 -2.79 -2.96 31.34
CA ILE A 101 -1.43 -2.47 31.10
C ILE A 101 -1.38 -0.98 31.48
N VAL A 102 -0.39 -0.60 32.28
CA VAL A 102 -0.14 0.77 32.74
C VAL A 102 1.29 1.15 32.37
N SER A 103 1.46 2.24 31.62
CA SER A 103 2.78 2.80 31.33
C SER A 103 3.21 3.70 32.47
N VAL A 104 4.46 3.57 32.91
CA VAL A 104 5.05 4.33 34.01
C VAL A 104 6.39 4.87 33.53
N ASP A 105 6.51 6.18 33.41
CA ASP A 105 7.76 6.85 33.05
C ASP A 105 8.46 7.34 34.33
N GLN A 106 9.78 7.15 34.41
CA GLN A 106 10.55 7.58 35.59
C GLN A 106 10.43 9.09 35.81
N GLY A 107 10.11 9.50 37.03
CA GLY A 107 9.84 10.88 37.43
C GLY A 107 8.46 11.43 37.00
N ASP A 108 7.61 10.59 36.42
CA ASP A 108 6.18 10.85 36.18
C ASP A 108 5.39 9.59 36.58
N GLU A 109 5.76 8.99 37.72
CA GLU A 109 5.14 7.75 38.18
C GLU A 109 3.69 7.98 38.62
N VAL A 110 2.77 7.19 38.07
CA VAL A 110 1.37 7.23 38.51
C VAL A 110 1.25 6.75 39.96
N GLN A 111 0.36 7.39 40.73
CA GLN A 111 0.14 7.03 42.14
C GLN A 111 -0.20 5.54 42.31
N GLU A 112 -0.97 4.95 41.38
CA GLU A 112 -1.30 3.52 41.37
C GLU A 112 -0.05 2.61 41.35
N PHE A 113 1.04 3.04 40.70
CA PHE A 113 2.30 2.31 40.66
C PHE A 113 3.08 2.46 41.97
N LEU A 114 3.15 3.69 42.50
CA LEU A 114 3.82 3.99 43.76
C LEU A 114 3.17 3.23 44.92
N ASP A 115 1.84 3.21 44.97
CA ASP A 115 1.06 2.48 45.96
C ASP A 115 1.23 0.96 45.82
N ALA A 116 1.29 0.46 44.58
CA ALA A 116 1.45 -0.97 44.30
C ALA A 116 2.76 -1.52 44.85
N PHE A 117 3.86 -0.77 44.75
CA PHE A 117 5.20 -1.20 45.14
C PHE A 117 5.74 -0.54 46.42
N ASN A 118 4.91 0.30 47.07
CA ASN A 118 5.28 1.10 48.24
C ASN A 118 6.58 1.91 47.99
N LEU A 119 6.58 2.68 46.90
CA LEU A 119 7.69 3.51 46.44
C LEU A 119 7.37 5.01 46.58
N GLU A 120 8.40 5.83 46.70
CA GLU A 120 8.31 7.29 46.51
C GLU A 120 8.70 7.65 45.07
N SER A 121 8.18 8.76 44.55
CA SER A 121 8.49 9.23 43.19
C SER A 121 9.98 9.50 43.03
N MET A 122 10.54 9.14 41.88
CA MET A 122 11.97 9.21 41.64
C MET A 122 12.37 10.52 40.96
N ASP A 123 13.26 11.29 41.58
CA ASP A 123 13.78 12.53 40.99
C ASP A 123 14.64 12.26 39.74
N VAL A 124 14.29 12.90 38.62
CA VAL A 124 15.04 12.79 37.35
C VAL A 124 15.90 14.02 37.14
N LYS A 125 17.22 13.89 37.38
CA LYS A 125 18.21 14.97 37.19
C LYS A 125 18.58 15.22 35.72
N GLU A 126 18.55 14.18 34.90
CA GLU A 126 18.88 14.23 33.47
C GLU A 126 17.97 13.27 32.70
N ARG A 127 17.13 13.81 31.82
CA ARG A 127 16.41 13.03 30.82
C ARG A 127 17.33 12.81 29.62
N LEU A 128 17.21 11.67 28.93
CA LEU A 128 17.76 11.59 27.57
C LEU A 128 17.22 12.81 26.81
N ALA A 129 18.11 13.54 26.12
CA ALA A 129 17.67 14.59 25.22
C ALA A 129 16.55 13.99 24.37
N ASP A 130 15.38 14.64 24.34
CA ASP A 130 14.32 14.30 23.41
C ASP A 130 14.94 14.43 22.01
N VAL A 131 15.55 13.35 21.51
CA VAL A 131 15.53 13.04 20.09
C VAL A 131 14.05 12.83 19.85
N ARG A 132 13.35 13.95 19.66
CA ARG A 132 11.97 13.98 19.23
C ARG A 132 11.95 12.99 18.08
N TYR A 133 11.28 11.85 18.29
CA TYR A 133 10.80 11.09 17.16
C TYR A 133 9.73 11.98 16.60
N VAL A 134 10.21 12.84 15.72
CA VAL A 134 9.42 13.67 14.88
C VAL A 134 8.45 12.70 14.21
N ARG A 135 7.18 12.69 14.66
CA ARG A 135 6.14 11.91 14.00
C ARG A 135 6.22 12.28 12.52
N ASN A 136 5.97 11.36 11.58
CA ASN A 136 5.98 11.74 10.16
C ASN A 136 5.09 12.97 9.87
N SER A 137 4.07 13.20 10.71
CA SER A 137 3.20 14.38 10.70
C SER A 137 3.79 15.67 11.29
N GLU A 138 4.78 15.57 12.17
CA GLU A 138 5.41 16.68 12.92
C GLU A 138 6.85 16.91 12.50
N LYS A 139 7.33 16.22 11.46
CA LYS A 139 8.48 16.70 10.69
C LYS A 139 8.04 18.07 10.26
N GLU A 140 8.63 19.11 10.88
CA GLU A 140 8.98 20.26 10.08
C GLU A 140 9.48 19.63 8.80
N GLU A 141 8.72 19.83 7.73
CA GLU A 141 9.27 19.64 6.42
C GLU A 141 10.53 20.50 6.50
N ILE A 142 11.68 19.87 6.77
CA ILE A 142 12.89 20.29 6.13
C ILE A 142 12.38 20.28 4.70
N LYS A 143 12.06 21.47 4.20
CA LYS A 143 12.02 21.75 2.79
C LYS A 143 13.47 21.55 2.35
N GLU A 144 14.00 20.33 2.48
CA GLU A 144 14.55 19.64 1.34
C GLU A 144 13.48 19.91 0.31
N LYS A 145 13.69 20.98 -0.48
CA LYS A 145 12.99 21.14 -1.75
C LYS A 145 13.05 19.75 -2.30
N LYS A 146 11.90 19.03 -2.36
CA LYS A 146 11.84 17.68 -2.93
C LYS A 146 12.71 17.80 -4.18
N ARG A 147 13.88 17.18 -4.17
CA ARG A 147 14.84 17.35 -5.25
C ARG A 147 14.27 16.48 -6.34
N PHE A 148 13.27 17.04 -7.02
CA PHE A 148 12.68 16.43 -8.17
C PHE A 148 13.80 16.25 -9.19
N PRO A 149 13.75 15.17 -9.98
CA PRO A 149 14.63 15.04 -11.12
C PRO A 149 14.51 16.27 -12.01
N GLU A 150 15.57 16.59 -12.75
CA GLU A 150 15.57 17.71 -13.68
C GLU A 150 14.39 17.59 -14.65
N GLU A 151 13.75 18.72 -14.95
CA GLU A 151 12.66 18.73 -15.92
C GLU A 151 13.22 18.37 -17.29
N LYS A 152 12.58 17.39 -17.94
CA LYS A 152 12.97 16.92 -19.27
C LYS A 152 11.79 17.02 -20.21
N GLU A 153 12.07 17.32 -21.46
CA GLU A 153 11.09 17.34 -22.53
C GLU A 153 11.57 16.44 -23.66
N PHE A 154 10.65 15.63 -24.18
CA PHE A 154 10.90 14.77 -25.34
C PHE A 154 9.75 14.88 -26.32
N ARG A 155 10.05 15.33 -27.54
CA ARG A 155 9.05 15.52 -28.60
C ARG A 155 9.07 14.32 -29.54
N ILE A 156 7.94 13.63 -29.64
CA ILE A 156 7.76 12.47 -30.52
C ILE A 156 7.48 12.92 -31.95
N ASN A 157 6.54 13.85 -32.11
CA ASN A 157 6.15 14.39 -33.41
C ASN A 157 5.66 15.84 -33.26
N GLU A 158 5.02 16.40 -34.29
CA GLU A 158 4.56 17.78 -34.25
C GLU A 158 3.52 18.04 -33.15
N TYR A 159 2.74 17.03 -32.77
CA TYR A 159 1.61 17.13 -31.85
C TYR A 159 1.88 16.54 -30.47
N ILE A 160 2.74 15.54 -30.34
CA ILE A 160 2.96 14.76 -29.13
C ILE A 160 4.30 15.12 -28.48
N THR A 161 4.24 15.51 -27.22
CA THR A 161 5.40 15.83 -26.39
C THR A 161 5.23 15.21 -25.00
N LEU A 162 6.26 14.56 -24.47
CA LEU A 162 6.29 14.11 -23.07
C LEU A 162 7.15 15.07 -22.24
N LYS A 163 6.70 15.36 -21.02
CA LYS A 163 7.46 16.20 -20.08
C LYS A 163 7.56 15.50 -18.72
N LEU A 164 8.78 15.43 -18.18
CA LEU A 164 9.04 15.02 -16.82
C LEU A 164 8.93 16.26 -15.92
N ILE A 165 7.85 16.38 -15.15
CA ILE A 165 7.58 17.54 -14.30
C ILE A 165 7.42 17.03 -12.87
N LYS A 166 8.25 17.52 -11.94
CA LYS A 166 8.21 17.13 -10.52
C LYS A 166 8.25 15.60 -10.30
N GLY A 167 9.03 14.89 -11.12
CA GLY A 167 9.16 13.43 -11.05
C GLY A 167 7.95 12.66 -11.57
N GLN A 168 7.06 13.30 -12.35
CA GLN A 168 5.95 12.64 -13.03
C GLN A 168 6.04 12.88 -14.53
N THR A 169 5.80 11.83 -15.31
CA THR A 169 5.74 11.93 -16.77
C THR A 169 4.33 12.33 -17.20
N GLU A 170 4.22 13.47 -17.87
CA GLU A 170 2.96 13.99 -18.42
C GLU A 170 3.05 14.03 -19.95
N ILE A 171 2.02 13.52 -20.62
CA ILE A 171 1.89 13.55 -22.08
C ILE A 171 1.13 14.81 -22.46
N PHE A 172 1.61 15.52 -23.49
CA PHE A 172 0.98 16.68 -24.08
C PHE A 172 0.63 16.38 -25.53
N ILE A 173 -0.57 16.81 -25.94
CA ILE A 173 -1.09 16.75 -27.29
C ILE A 173 -1.52 18.14 -27.70
N ASP A 174 -0.94 18.70 -28.78
CA ASP A 174 -1.25 20.07 -29.23
C ASP A 174 -1.09 21.08 -28.06
N GLU A 175 0.03 20.97 -27.34
CA GLU A 175 0.38 21.77 -26.15
C GLU A 175 -0.57 21.63 -24.95
N LYS A 176 -1.58 20.76 -25.03
CA LYS A 176 -2.55 20.53 -23.96
C LYS A 176 -2.23 19.22 -23.23
N PRO A 177 -2.31 19.21 -21.89
CA PRO A 177 -2.04 18.00 -21.13
C PRO A 177 -3.08 16.92 -21.45
N PHE A 178 -2.60 15.69 -21.57
CA PHE A 178 -3.37 14.50 -21.90
C PHE A 178 -3.36 13.55 -20.71
N HIS A 179 -4.45 13.54 -19.94
CA HIS A 179 -4.52 12.87 -18.63
C HIS A 179 -5.04 11.43 -18.66
N GLN A 180 -5.16 10.80 -19.83
CA GLN A 180 -5.78 9.48 -19.95
C GLN A 180 -4.77 8.37 -19.61
N CYS A 181 -5.16 7.51 -18.65
CA CYS A 181 -4.41 6.38 -18.10
C CYS A 181 -2.93 6.65 -17.77
N LYS A 182 -2.69 7.09 -16.52
CA LYS A 182 -1.39 7.48 -15.98
C LYS A 182 -0.39 6.33 -15.72
N TYR A 183 -0.80 5.06 -15.82
CA TYR A 183 -0.12 3.98 -15.07
C TYR A 183 0.42 2.79 -15.87
N LEU A 184 0.22 2.71 -17.20
CA LEU A 184 0.72 1.55 -17.94
C LEU A 184 1.24 1.93 -19.33
N LEU A 185 2.51 2.28 -19.35
CA LEU A 185 3.33 2.41 -20.55
C LEU A 185 4.46 1.37 -20.54
N LEU A 186 4.20 0.15 -20.05
CA LEU A 186 5.11 -1.00 -20.20
C LEU A 186 4.47 -2.03 -21.14
N ASN A 187 5.26 -2.54 -22.09
CA ASN A 187 4.77 -3.31 -23.22
C ASN A 187 5.21 -4.80 -23.19
N LEU A 188 4.33 -5.66 -23.72
CA LEU A 188 4.50 -7.02 -24.27
C LEU A 188 4.92 -8.17 -23.33
N THR A 189 3.94 -8.97 -22.92
CA THR A 189 4.09 -10.43 -23.00
C THR A 189 3.00 -11.03 -23.89
N GLN A 190 3.37 -12.00 -24.72
CA GLN A 190 2.43 -12.73 -25.58
C GLN A 190 1.33 -13.49 -24.82
N LYS A 191 1.44 -13.57 -23.49
CA LYS A 191 0.55 -14.36 -22.64
C LYS A 191 -0.78 -13.69 -22.33
N ASP A 192 -0.92 -12.39 -22.62
CA ASP A 192 -2.15 -11.66 -22.37
C ASP A 192 -2.98 -11.39 -23.64
N PHE A 193 -2.47 -11.67 -24.85
CA PHE A 193 -3.24 -11.48 -26.10
C PHE A 193 -4.61 -12.16 -26.05
N ASN A 194 -4.69 -13.37 -25.48
CA ASN A 194 -5.94 -14.13 -25.42
C ASN A 194 -6.95 -13.61 -24.38
N LYS A 195 -6.61 -12.61 -23.56
CA LYS A 195 -7.52 -12.04 -22.54
C LYS A 195 -8.24 -10.77 -23.03
N PHE A 196 -7.79 -10.18 -24.14
CA PHE A 196 -8.33 -8.93 -24.67
C PHE A 196 -9.08 -9.11 -26.01
N ASP A 197 -9.13 -10.33 -26.56
CA ASP A 197 -9.90 -10.67 -27.76
C ASP A 197 -11.42 -10.58 -27.56
N HIS A 198 -11.89 -10.41 -26.31
CA HIS A 198 -13.31 -10.38 -25.92
C HIS A 198 -13.69 -9.13 -25.10
N ILE A 199 -13.04 -7.99 -25.35
CA ILE A 199 -13.47 -6.73 -24.75
C ILE A 199 -14.40 -6.02 -25.72
N ASP A 200 -15.70 -6.09 -25.45
CA ASP A 200 -16.79 -5.56 -26.27
C ASP A 200 -17.01 -4.06 -26.07
N SER A 201 -16.37 -3.42 -25.06
CA SER A 201 -16.42 -1.95 -24.89
C SER A 201 -15.28 -1.36 -24.06
N ILE A 202 -15.08 -0.05 -24.19
CA ILE A 202 -14.14 0.73 -23.33
C ILE A 202 -14.54 0.61 -21.85
N ASP A 203 -15.84 0.60 -21.56
CA ASP A 203 -16.36 0.47 -20.19
C ASP A 203 -16.12 -0.93 -19.63
N GLU A 204 -16.23 -1.97 -20.45
CA GLU A 204 -15.89 -3.34 -20.07
C GLU A 204 -14.38 -3.52 -19.83
N ALA A 205 -13.54 -2.89 -20.66
CA ALA A 205 -12.09 -2.83 -20.43
C ALA A 205 -11.77 -2.16 -19.10
N PHE A 206 -12.47 -1.05 -18.80
CA PHE A 206 -12.30 -0.25 -17.61
C PHE A 206 -12.80 -0.99 -16.35
N GLU A 207 -13.91 -1.73 -16.44
CA GLU A 207 -14.44 -2.55 -15.36
C GLU A 207 -13.60 -3.79 -15.07
N MET A 208 -13.11 -4.49 -16.11
CA MET A 208 -12.20 -5.64 -15.93
C MET A 208 -10.89 -5.20 -15.30
N TYR A 209 -10.34 -4.05 -15.69
CA TYR A 209 -9.12 -3.50 -15.12
C TYR A 209 -9.28 -3.11 -13.64
N ASN A 210 -10.35 -2.38 -13.28
CA ASN A 210 -10.64 -2.04 -11.88
C ASN A 210 -10.81 -3.27 -10.98
N LYS A 211 -11.22 -4.40 -11.55
CA LYS A 211 -11.35 -5.69 -10.85
C LYS A 211 -10.04 -6.47 -10.77
N MET A 212 -9.13 -6.32 -11.73
CA MET A 212 -7.94 -7.17 -11.87
C MET A 212 -6.68 -6.62 -11.20
N ASP A 213 -6.56 -5.32 -10.90
CA ASP A 213 -5.23 -4.78 -10.60
C ASP A 213 -5.14 -3.74 -9.48
N LYS A 214 -5.12 -4.23 -8.23
CA LYS A 214 -4.63 -3.47 -7.06
C LYS A 214 -3.16 -3.78 -6.73
N ASN A 215 -2.47 -4.56 -7.58
CA ASN A 215 -1.11 -5.03 -7.29
C ASN A 215 -0.04 -4.27 -8.07
N HIS A 216 -0.33 -3.73 -9.27
CA HIS A 216 0.63 -2.87 -10.00
C HIS A 216 0.89 -1.50 -9.33
N GLU A 217 0.03 -1.04 -8.42
CA GLU A 217 0.29 0.15 -7.60
C GLU A 217 1.52 -0.01 -6.68
N ARG A 218 1.96 -1.25 -6.39
CA ARG A 218 3.03 -1.52 -5.43
C ARG A 218 4.43 -1.57 -6.02
N ASP A 219 4.58 -1.76 -7.33
CA ASP A 219 5.89 -1.87 -8.01
C ASP A 219 6.39 -0.54 -8.58
N HIS A 220 5.55 0.50 -8.59
CA HIS A 220 5.92 1.83 -9.11
C HIS A 220 6.98 2.54 -8.24
N ASP A 221 7.16 2.10 -7.00
CA ASP A 221 8.20 2.60 -6.09
C ASP A 221 9.59 2.03 -6.39
N LEU A 222 9.72 1.07 -7.33
CA LEU A 222 10.98 0.39 -7.66
C LEU A 222 11.77 1.02 -8.81
N ILE A 223 11.13 1.85 -9.65
CA ILE A 223 11.76 2.48 -10.81
C ILE A 223 11.92 3.96 -10.53
N ASP A 224 13.12 4.52 -10.75
CA ASP A 224 13.31 5.95 -10.60
C ASP A 224 12.58 6.73 -11.71
N PRO A 225 12.10 7.95 -11.43
CA PRO A 225 11.24 8.67 -12.39
C PRO A 225 11.91 8.99 -13.73
N GLU A 226 13.24 9.06 -13.79
CA GLU A 226 13.97 9.35 -15.02
C GLU A 226 14.04 8.11 -15.91
N SER A 227 14.33 6.94 -15.33
CA SER A 227 14.27 5.65 -16.04
C SER A 227 12.86 5.36 -16.56
N GLU A 228 11.84 5.65 -15.76
CA GLU A 228 10.43 5.53 -16.17
C GLU A 228 10.11 6.45 -17.34
N PHE A 229 10.51 7.73 -17.27
CA PHE A 229 10.33 8.70 -18.35
C PHE A 229 10.98 8.24 -19.67
N ILE A 230 12.21 7.70 -19.61
CA ILE A 230 12.90 7.17 -20.78
C ILE A 230 12.13 5.98 -21.38
N GLY A 231 11.64 5.07 -20.54
CA GLY A 231 10.82 3.94 -20.97
C GLY A 231 9.54 4.40 -21.68
N HIS A 232 8.84 5.37 -21.10
CA HIS A 232 7.62 5.97 -21.66
C HIS A 232 7.88 6.63 -23.02
N CYS A 233 8.97 7.42 -23.11
CA CYS A 233 9.37 8.05 -24.36
C CYS A 233 9.68 7.02 -25.44
N SER A 234 10.42 5.95 -25.10
CA SER A 234 10.76 4.88 -26.03
C SER A 234 9.52 4.16 -26.56
N ASN A 235 8.58 3.80 -25.68
CA ASN A 235 7.37 3.09 -26.10
C ASN A 235 6.47 3.95 -26.98
N LEU A 236 6.31 5.24 -26.65
CA LEU A 236 5.52 6.17 -27.48
C LEU A 236 6.20 6.45 -28.83
N GLN A 237 7.54 6.51 -28.86
CA GLN A 237 8.31 6.64 -30.09
C GLN A 237 8.12 5.43 -31.00
N VAL A 238 8.27 4.22 -30.46
CA VAL A 238 8.07 2.97 -31.22
C VAL A 238 6.64 2.86 -31.73
N TRP A 239 5.64 3.26 -30.93
CA TRP A 239 4.23 3.31 -31.36
C TRP A 239 4.03 4.25 -32.55
N TYR A 240 4.63 5.45 -32.52
CA TYR A 240 4.57 6.41 -33.62
C TYR A 240 5.30 5.92 -34.88
N GLU A 241 6.50 5.35 -34.73
CA GLU A 241 7.31 4.84 -35.84
C GLU A 241 6.69 3.65 -36.55
N ASN A 242 5.91 2.84 -35.84
CA ASN A 242 5.18 1.69 -36.39
C ASN A 242 3.73 2.05 -36.76
N ASP A 243 3.54 3.24 -37.34
CA ASP A 243 2.27 3.72 -37.89
C ASP A 243 1.08 3.54 -36.93
N TYR A 244 1.30 3.89 -35.65
CA TYR A 244 0.30 3.85 -34.59
C TYR A 244 -0.28 2.45 -34.30
N ASP A 245 0.53 1.40 -34.44
CA ASP A 245 0.09 0.04 -34.17
C ASP A 245 -0.45 -0.11 -32.72
N LEU A 246 -1.75 -0.39 -32.62
CA LEU A 246 -2.48 -0.55 -31.37
C LEU A 246 -1.94 -1.68 -30.47
N ARG A 247 -1.09 -2.56 -31.00
CA ARG A 247 -0.43 -3.64 -30.23
C ARG A 247 0.79 -3.17 -29.43
N ILE A 248 1.28 -1.95 -29.66
CA ILE A 248 2.51 -1.42 -29.06
C ILE A 248 2.27 -0.69 -27.75
N LEU A 249 1.08 -0.14 -27.51
CA LEU A 249 0.73 0.42 -26.20
C LEU A 249 -0.54 -0.25 -25.71
N HIS A 250 -0.73 -0.27 -24.40
CA HIS A 250 -1.97 -0.74 -23.81
C HIS A 250 -3.17 0.01 -24.42
N SER A 251 -4.26 -0.72 -24.68
CA SER A 251 -5.45 -0.20 -25.40
C SER A 251 -6.05 1.04 -24.75
N SER A 252 -5.94 1.15 -23.43
CA SER A 252 -6.40 2.31 -22.65
C SER A 252 -5.66 3.61 -22.96
N LEU A 253 -4.49 3.53 -23.60
CA LEU A 253 -3.69 4.67 -24.01
C LEU A 253 -3.58 4.77 -25.55
N SER A 254 -3.33 3.66 -26.26
CA SER A 254 -3.17 3.70 -27.73
C SER A 254 -4.44 4.18 -28.44
N ILE A 255 -5.62 3.71 -28.03
CA ILE A 255 -6.88 4.08 -28.70
C ILE A 255 -7.19 5.57 -28.51
N PRO A 256 -7.14 6.13 -27.28
CA PRO A 256 -7.47 7.54 -27.11
C PRO A 256 -6.42 8.49 -27.67
N LEU A 257 -5.13 8.12 -27.65
CA LEU A 257 -4.08 8.86 -28.36
C LEU A 257 -4.31 8.85 -29.87
N LEU A 258 -4.58 7.68 -30.46
CA LEU A 258 -4.88 7.54 -31.88
C LEU A 258 -6.09 8.41 -32.27
N LYS A 259 -7.15 8.38 -31.47
CA LYS A 259 -8.34 9.24 -31.64
C LYS A 259 -7.94 10.71 -31.72
N LYS A 260 -7.16 11.19 -30.74
CA LYS A 260 -6.72 12.59 -30.70
C LYS A 260 -5.87 12.97 -31.91
N MET A 261 -4.92 12.13 -32.31
CA MET A 261 -4.10 12.37 -33.50
C MET A 261 -4.96 12.46 -34.78
N ALA A 262 -5.93 11.56 -34.94
CA ALA A 262 -6.82 11.57 -36.10
C ALA A 262 -7.66 12.86 -36.16
N PHE A 263 -8.20 13.33 -35.04
CA PHE A 263 -8.97 14.58 -34.99
C PHE A 263 -8.12 15.85 -35.18
N LEU A 264 -6.82 15.78 -34.92
CA LEU A 264 -5.87 16.85 -35.26
C LEU A 264 -5.47 16.85 -36.74
N GLY A 265 -5.94 15.87 -37.52
CA GLY A 265 -5.69 15.79 -38.96
C GLY A 265 -4.44 14.99 -39.35
N ASP A 266 -3.85 14.24 -38.42
CA ASP A 266 -2.76 13.32 -38.78
C ASP A 266 -3.29 12.21 -39.71
N LYS A 267 -2.79 12.22 -40.96
CA LYS A 267 -3.24 11.30 -42.01
C LYS A 267 -2.98 9.84 -41.65
N LYS A 268 -1.83 9.53 -41.05
CA LYS A 268 -1.48 8.16 -40.64
C LYS A 268 -2.43 7.68 -39.55
N ALA A 269 -2.72 8.55 -38.58
CA ALA A 269 -3.66 8.26 -37.50
C ALA A 269 -5.09 8.04 -38.02
N ILE A 270 -5.55 8.87 -38.97
CA ILE A 270 -6.87 8.71 -39.60
C ILE A 270 -6.98 7.35 -40.27
N ILE A 271 -6.01 6.98 -41.11
CA ILE A 271 -6.01 5.69 -41.82
C ILE A 271 -6.06 4.53 -40.82
N ARG A 272 -5.15 4.52 -39.84
CA ARG A 272 -5.06 3.45 -38.85
C ARG A 272 -6.32 3.31 -37.99
N LEU A 273 -6.96 4.44 -37.66
CA LEU A 273 -8.22 4.46 -36.91
C LEU A 273 -9.38 3.93 -37.76
N LYS A 274 -9.46 4.32 -39.04
CA LYS A 274 -10.46 3.81 -39.99
C LYS A 274 -10.38 2.28 -40.13
N GLU A 275 -9.18 1.74 -40.36
CA GLU A 275 -8.95 0.30 -40.47
C GLU A 275 -9.38 -0.44 -39.19
N SER A 276 -9.06 0.13 -38.02
CA SER A 276 -9.45 -0.46 -36.75
C SER A 276 -10.96 -0.46 -36.54
N ILE A 277 -11.66 0.58 -36.99
CA ILE A 277 -13.13 0.66 -36.91
C ILE A 277 -13.76 -0.33 -37.89
N ALA A 278 -13.32 -0.34 -39.15
CA ALA A 278 -13.85 -1.24 -40.18
C ALA A 278 -13.73 -2.71 -39.75
N THR A 279 -12.56 -3.11 -39.25
CA THR A 279 -12.32 -4.48 -38.77
C THR A 279 -13.27 -4.87 -37.63
N ARG A 280 -13.58 -3.94 -36.72
CA ARG A 280 -14.48 -4.18 -35.57
C ARG A 280 -15.96 -4.15 -35.94
N ILE A 281 -16.34 -3.35 -36.93
CA ILE A 281 -17.70 -3.38 -37.46
C ILE A 281 -17.95 -4.72 -38.14
N MET A 282 -16.98 -5.22 -38.91
CA MET A 282 -17.04 -6.54 -39.53
C MET A 282 -17.17 -7.70 -38.53
N SER A 283 -16.68 -7.56 -37.28
CA SER A 283 -16.71 -8.62 -36.26
C SER A 283 -18.07 -8.82 -35.57
N ARG A 284 -19.18 -8.38 -36.20
CA ARG A 284 -20.59 -8.68 -35.86
C ARG A 284 -21.12 -8.19 -34.50
N ASN A 285 -20.44 -7.30 -33.80
CA ASN A 285 -20.96 -6.76 -32.54
C ASN A 285 -21.75 -5.46 -32.77
N TYR A 286 -23.08 -5.55 -32.70
CA TYR A 286 -23.99 -4.41 -32.85
C TYR A 286 -23.74 -3.29 -31.84
N ASN A 287 -23.34 -3.62 -30.60
CA ASN A 287 -23.03 -2.61 -29.58
C ASN A 287 -21.82 -1.78 -29.96
N THR A 288 -20.82 -2.39 -30.60
CA THR A 288 -19.63 -1.72 -31.13
C THR A 288 -19.99 -0.73 -32.24
N ILE A 289 -20.92 -1.11 -33.14
CA ILE A 289 -21.41 -0.23 -34.20
C ILE A 289 -22.16 0.98 -33.61
N ILE A 290 -23.09 0.73 -32.67
CA ILE A 290 -23.85 1.77 -31.96
C ILE A 290 -22.91 2.73 -31.22
N PHE A 291 -21.87 2.21 -30.57
CA PHE A 291 -20.86 3.02 -29.91
C PHE A 291 -20.15 3.97 -30.89
N TYR A 292 -19.68 3.45 -32.03
CA TYR A 292 -18.97 4.29 -33.02
C TYR A 292 -19.87 5.35 -33.67
N LEU A 293 -21.16 5.05 -33.85
CA LEU A 293 -22.18 6.01 -34.26
C LEU A 293 -22.35 7.13 -33.23
N ASN A 294 -22.53 6.78 -31.96
CA ASN A 294 -22.76 7.72 -30.87
C ASN A 294 -21.56 8.65 -30.63
N GLU A 295 -20.36 8.11 -30.69
CA GLU A 295 -19.11 8.84 -30.48
C GLU A 295 -18.64 9.64 -31.71
N LYS A 296 -19.44 9.67 -32.79
CA LYS A 296 -19.19 10.44 -34.03
C LYS A 296 -17.90 10.05 -34.76
N TYR A 297 -17.42 8.82 -34.62
CA TYR A 297 -16.24 8.35 -35.35
C TYR A 297 -16.49 8.24 -36.86
N LEU A 298 -17.74 8.02 -37.27
CA LEU A 298 -18.09 7.91 -38.69
C LEU A 298 -17.83 9.19 -39.49
N LYS A 299 -17.68 10.34 -38.82
CA LYS A 299 -17.30 11.60 -39.48
C LYS A 299 -15.91 11.56 -40.14
N LEU A 300 -15.09 10.57 -39.77
CA LEU A 300 -13.77 10.39 -40.37
C LEU A 300 -13.85 9.77 -41.77
N PHE A 301 -14.95 9.08 -42.09
CA PHE A 301 -15.13 8.36 -43.34
C PHE A 301 -15.87 9.21 -44.37
N SER A 302 -15.58 8.98 -45.65
CA SER A 302 -16.41 9.48 -46.73
C SER A 302 -17.69 8.65 -46.85
N ASN A 303 -18.70 9.17 -47.55
CA ASN A 303 -19.95 8.43 -47.76
C ASN A 303 -19.70 7.13 -48.52
N GLU A 304 -18.80 7.16 -49.50
CA GLU A 304 -18.42 5.98 -50.30
C GLU A 304 -17.72 4.91 -49.45
N GLU A 305 -16.82 5.32 -48.54
CA GLU A 305 -16.16 4.37 -47.63
C GLU A 305 -17.15 3.73 -46.64
N LEU A 306 -18.14 4.51 -46.16
CA LEU A 306 -19.20 3.99 -45.30
C LEU A 306 -20.10 3.00 -46.05
N GLU A 307 -20.48 3.33 -47.28
CA GLU A 307 -21.31 2.48 -48.14
C GLU A 307 -20.65 1.11 -48.35
N VAL A 308 -19.40 1.09 -48.82
CA VAL A 308 -18.63 -0.16 -49.02
C VAL A 308 -18.54 -0.97 -47.72
N MET A 309 -18.23 -0.31 -46.60
CA MET A 309 -18.07 -1.00 -45.30
C MET A 309 -19.38 -1.61 -44.80
N PHE A 310 -20.51 -0.91 -44.96
CA PHE A 310 -21.82 -1.41 -44.51
C PHE A 310 -22.43 -2.41 -45.48
N ASP A 311 -22.18 -2.31 -46.79
CA ASP A 311 -22.60 -3.29 -47.79
C ASP A 311 -21.92 -4.64 -47.53
N GLU A 312 -20.59 -4.65 -47.34
CA GLU A 312 -19.87 -5.88 -46.98
C GLU A 312 -20.38 -6.48 -45.65
N TRP A 313 -20.74 -5.61 -44.70
CA TRP A 313 -21.30 -6.05 -43.43
C TRP A 313 -22.69 -6.66 -43.63
N LEU A 314 -23.57 -6.05 -44.44
CA LEU A 314 -24.90 -6.56 -44.76
C LEU A 314 -24.83 -7.91 -45.47
N GLU A 315 -23.99 -8.04 -46.50
CA GLU A 315 -23.79 -9.31 -47.23
C GLU A 315 -23.36 -10.46 -46.32
N LYS A 316 -22.49 -10.17 -45.34
CA LYS A 316 -22.01 -11.19 -44.40
C LYS A 316 -22.98 -11.51 -43.28
N ASN A 317 -23.91 -10.62 -42.94
CA ASN A 317 -24.69 -10.70 -41.70
C ASN A 317 -26.21 -10.77 -41.89
N VAL A 318 -26.72 -10.43 -43.07
CA VAL A 318 -28.13 -10.52 -43.41
C VAL A 318 -28.29 -11.63 -44.44
N ASP A 319 -28.86 -12.74 -43.99
CA ASP A 319 -29.25 -13.82 -44.89
C ASP A 319 -30.55 -13.40 -45.59
N PHE A 320 -30.45 -12.93 -46.83
CA PHE A 320 -31.61 -12.51 -47.63
C PHE A 320 -32.56 -13.68 -47.96
N ALA A 321 -32.20 -14.92 -47.60
CA ALA A 321 -33.00 -16.13 -47.81
C ALA A 321 -34.35 -16.16 -47.06
N PHE A 322 -34.64 -15.20 -46.17
CA PHE A 322 -35.90 -15.13 -45.40
C PHE A 322 -36.84 -13.97 -45.79
N MET A 323 -36.58 -13.25 -46.87
CA MET A 323 -37.45 -12.17 -47.37
C MET A 323 -38.02 -12.45 -48.78
N GLU A 324 -38.50 -13.69 -49.01
CA GLU A 324 -39.46 -14.00 -50.08
C GLU A 324 -40.88 -14.14 -49.54
#